data_AF-A0A968VVR0-F1
#
_entry.id   AF-A0A968VVR0-F1
#
_cell.length_a   1.000
_cell.length_b   1.000
_cell.length_c   1.000
_cell.angle_alpha   90.00
_cell.angle_beta   90.00
_cell.angle_gamma   90.00
#
_symmetry.space_group_name_H-M   'P 1'
#
loop_
_entity.id
_entity.type
_entity.pdbx_description
1 polymer ?
#
loop_
_entity_poly.entity_id
_entity_poly.type
_entity_poly.pdbx_seq_one_letter_code
_entity_poly.pdbx_strand_id
1 'polypeptide(L)' 'IYLKNNDASFYKYEIYTITNQLVASGNLLSNIAISVTGLRSGSYLLKAYSKDQPAEYKTIIIK' A
#
# COMPACT_ATOMS: atom_id res chain seq x y z
N ILE A 1 5.50 -3.85 6.00
CA ILE A 1 5.68 -4.15 4.56
C ILE A 1 6.59 -3.07 4.01
N TYR A 2 7.81 -3.38 3.57
CA TYR A 2 8.68 -2.34 3.00
C TYR A 2 8.38 -2.15 1.51
N LEU A 3 7.62 -1.11 1.19
CA LEU A 3 7.37 -0.69 -0.18
C LEU A 3 8.47 0.31 -0.55
N LYS A 4 9.54 -0.17 -1.18
CA LYS A 4 10.57 0.69 -1.73
C LYS A 4 10.01 1.28 -3.02
N ASN A 5 9.68 2.56 -2.99
CA ASN A 5 9.22 3.28 -4.17
C ASN A 5 10.38 4.05 -4.78
N ASN A 6 10.76 3.70 -6.02
CA ASN A 6 11.70 4.48 -6.81
C ASN A 6 11.01 5.69 -7.49
N ASP A 7 9.68 5.77 -7.41
CA ASP A 7 8.88 6.86 -7.95
C ASP A 7 8.45 7.80 -6.82
N ALA A 8 8.89 9.06 -6.86
CA ALA A 8 8.68 10.06 -5.81
C ALA A 8 7.25 10.65 -5.79
N SER A 9 6.31 10.12 -6.59
CA SER A 9 4.98 10.70 -6.79
C SER A 9 3.87 10.04 -5.99
N PHE A 10 4.16 8.98 -5.21
CA PHE A 10 3.14 8.31 -4.41
C PHE A 10 2.83 9.09 -3.13
N TYR A 11 1.57 9.47 -2.95
CA TYR A 11 1.14 10.33 -1.82
C TYR A 11 0.10 9.66 -0.92
N LYS A 12 -0.52 8.56 -1.34
CA LYS A 12 -1.53 7.84 -0.56
C LYS A 12 -1.47 6.34 -0.84
N TYR A 13 -1.78 5.53 0.17
CA TYR A 13 -1.97 4.10 0.03
C TYR A 13 -3.24 3.62 0.72
N GLU A 14 -3.77 2.51 0.23
CA GLU A 14 -4.87 1.75 0.80
C GLU A 14 -4.53 0.26 0.72
N ILE A 15 -4.82 -0.51 1.75
CA ILE A 15 -4.61 -1.96 1.80
C ILE A 15 -5.96 -2.62 2.00
N TYR A 16 -6.25 -3.60 1.17
CA TYR A 16 -7.48 -4.37 1.21
C TYR A 16 -7.18 -5.86 1.43
N THR A 17 -8.14 -6.59 1.97
CA THR A 17 -8.17 -8.05 1.85
C THR A 17 -8.40 -8.45 0.39
N ILE A 18 -8.17 -9.73 0.07
CA ILE A 18 -8.56 -10.31 -1.23
C ILE A 18 -10.07 -10.24 -1.53
N THR A 19 -10.89 -10.04 -0.50
CA THR A 19 -12.34 -9.84 -0.60
C THR A 19 -12.73 -8.36 -0.71
N ASN A 20 -11.78 -7.48 -1.05
CA ASN A 20 -11.95 -6.03 -1.19
C ASN A 20 -12.36 -5.29 0.10
N GLN A 21 -12.09 -5.83 1.29
CA GLN A 21 -12.31 -5.11 2.54
C GLN A 21 -11.10 -4.23 2.87
N LEU A 22 -11.30 -2.92 3.04
CA LEU A 22 -10.24 -2.00 3.46
C LEU A 22 -9.79 -2.32 4.89
N VAL A 23 -8.48 -2.52 5.08
CA VAL A 23 -7.87 -2.86 6.38
C VAL A 23 -6.88 -1.81 6.89
N ALA A 24 -6.30 -1.01 5.99
CA ALA A 24 -5.43 0.10 6.35
C ALA A 24 -5.40 1.15 5.25
N SER A 25 -5.20 2.41 5.59
CA SER A 25 -4.95 3.49 4.64
C SER A 25 -4.08 4.56 5.28
N GLY A 26 -3.42 5.36 4.45
CA GLY A 26 -2.58 6.45 4.94
C GLY A 26 -2.03 7.30 3.82
N ASN A 27 -1.47 8.45 4.19
CA ASN A 27 -0.76 9.33 3.28
C ASN A 27 0.76 9.11 3.41
N LEU A 28 1.45 9.17 2.29
CA LEU A 28 2.90 9.13 2.21
C LEU A 28 3.41 10.57 2.26
N LEU A 29 4.04 10.96 3.37
CA LEU A 29 4.54 12.33 3.58
C LEU A 29 5.89 12.59 2.87
N SER A 30 6.55 11.54 2.39
CA SER A 30 7.84 11.55 1.68
C SER A 30 8.15 10.10 1.27
N ASN A 31 9.15 9.87 0.42
CA ASN A 31 9.60 8.62 -0.24
C ASN A 31 10.01 7.48 0.73
N ILE A 32 9.37 7.39 1.88
CA ILE A 32 9.80 6.69 3.07
C ILE A 32 8.77 5.61 3.35
N ALA A 33 9.29 4.42 3.60
CA ALA A 33 8.56 3.17 3.75
C ALA A 33 7.25 3.28 4.55
N ILE A 34 6.27 2.47 4.15
CA ILE A 34 5.00 2.31 4.86
C ILE A 34 5.19 1.26 5.97
N SER A 35 4.94 1.64 7.22
CA SER A 35 4.79 0.66 8.30
C SER A 35 3.30 0.43 8.57
N VAL A 36 2.82 -0.79 8.31
CA VAL A 36 1.49 -1.23 8.73
C VAL A 36 1.67 -2.41 9.67
N THR A 37 1.14 -2.28 10.88
CA THR A 37 1.18 -3.27 11.96
C THR A 37 -0.21 -3.88 12.17
N GLY A 38 -0.28 -5.07 12.76
CA GLY A 38 -1.56 -5.71 13.12
C GLY A 38 -2.27 -6.45 11.98
N LEU A 39 -1.66 -6.52 10.79
CA LEU A 39 -2.13 -7.42 9.74
C LEU A 39 -1.73 -8.86 10.06
N ARG A 40 -2.66 -9.79 9.88
CA ARG A 40 -2.40 -11.23 10.01
C ARG A 40 -1.62 -11.73 8.79
N SER A 41 -0.98 -12.88 8.91
CA SER A 41 -0.39 -13.58 7.76
C SER A 41 -1.46 -13.84 6.70
N GLY A 42 -1.17 -13.55 5.43
CA GLY A 42 -2.11 -13.70 4.33
C GLY A 42 -1.82 -12.80 3.14
N SER A 43 -2.70 -12.87 2.14
CA SER A 43 -2.64 -12.05 0.93
C SER A 43 -3.51 -10.82 1.05
N TYR A 44 -2.95 -9.68 0.64
CA TYR A 44 -3.63 -8.38 0.63
C TYR A 44 -3.41 -7.68 -0.71
N LEU A 45 -4.33 -6.77 -1.04
CA LEU A 45 -4.22 -5.88 -2.19
C LEU A 45 -3.79 -4.50 -1.70
N LEU A 46 -2.60 -4.08 -2.09
CA LEU A 46 -2.14 -2.71 -1.92
C LEU A 46 -2.59 -1.89 -3.12
N LYS A 47 -3.33 -0.82 -2.87
CA LYS A 47 -3.60 0.23 -3.84
C LYS A 47 -2.75 1.44 -3.50
N ALA A 48 -1.91 1.86 -4.45
CA ALA A 48 -1.04 3.02 -4.28
C ALA A 48 -1.46 4.13 -5.25
N TYR A 49 -1.56 5.36 -4.73
CA TYR A 49 -1.97 6.53 -5.49
C TYR A 49 -0.77 7.43 -5.77
N SER A 50 -0.54 7.69 -7.06
CA SER A 50 0.46 8.63 -7.55
C SER A 50 -0.20 9.89 -8.08
N LYS A 51 0.47 11.03 -7.95
CA LYS A 51 -0.04 12.30 -8.48
C LYS A 51 -0.14 12.30 -10.01
N ASP A 52 0.78 11.60 -10.66
CA ASP A 52 0.98 11.65 -12.11
C ASP A 52 0.58 10.34 -12.83
N GLN A 53 0.13 9.33 -12.09
CA GLN A 53 -0.22 8.02 -12.63
C GLN A 53 -1.52 7.49 -11.99
N PRO A 54 -2.34 6.72 -12.72
CA PRO A 54 -3.51 6.07 -12.16
C PRO A 54 -3.12 5.14 -11.01
N ALA A 55 -4.05 4.96 -10.06
CA ALA A 55 -3.79 4.11 -8.91
C ALA A 55 -3.54 2.65 -9.35
N GLU A 56 -2.44 2.07 -8.87
CA GLU A 56 -2.06 0.70 -9.18
C GLU A 56 -2.42 -0.24 -8.03
N TYR A 57 -2.88 -1.44 -8.39
CA TYR A 57 -3.07 -2.54 -7.45
C TYR A 57 -1.87 -3.49 -7.48
N LYS A 58 -1.31 -3.79 -6.31
CA LYS A 58 -0.23 -4.75 -6.12
C LYS A 58 -0.64 -5.77 -5.07
N THR A 59 -0.50 -7.05 -5.38
CA THR A 59 -0.69 -8.10 -4.38
C THR A 59 0.53 -8.16 -3.48
N ILE A 60 0.30 -8.14 -2.17
CA ILE A 60 1.33 -8.27 -1.14
C ILE A 60 1.02 -9.48 -0.26
N ILE A 61 2.04 -10.25 0.07
CA ILE A 61 1.92 -11.45 0.90
C ILE A 61 2.64 -11.18 2.22
N ILE A 62 1.91 -11.30 3.32
CA ILE A 62 2.44 -11.21 4.69
C ILE A 62 2.62 -12.63 5.20
N LYS A 63 3.84 -12.96 5.64
CA LYS A 63 4.20 -14.25 6.24
C LYS A 63 4.47 -14.05 7.72
#